data_AF-A0A850FGD6-F1
#
_entry.id   AF-A0A850FGD6-F1
#
_cell.length_a   1.000
_cell.length_b   1.000
_cell.length_c   1.000
_cell.angle_alpha   90.00
_cell.angle_beta   90.00
_cell.angle_gamma   90.00
#
_symmetry.space_group_name_H-M   'P 1'
#
loop_
_entity.id
_entity.type
_entity.pdbx_description
1 polymer ?
#
loop_
_entity_poly.entity_id
_entity_poly.type
_entity_poly.pdbx_seq_one_letter_code
_entity_poly.pdbx_strand_id
1 'polypeptide(L)' 'MKDRSHIEVMVEYLRANPAYSEQLLAEVRRDGSLDELAILLRQMKEAFECDCTCSGSAAKQ' A
#
# COMPACT_ATOMS: atom_id res chain seq x y z
N MET A 1 10.16 -17.81 14.05
CA MET A 1 8.76 -17.42 13.85
C MET A 1 8.72 -16.68 12.53
N LYS A 2 7.97 -17.18 11.54
CA LYS A 2 7.76 -16.48 10.27
C LYS A 2 6.62 -15.49 10.47
N ASP A 3 6.83 -14.55 11.39
CA ASP A 3 5.92 -13.44 11.50
C ASP A 3 6.13 -12.61 10.24
N ARG A 4 5.03 -12.39 9.51
CA ARG A 4 5.03 -11.57 8.30
C ARG A 4 5.82 -10.29 8.55
N SER A 5 6.60 -9.86 7.57
CA SER A 5 7.32 -8.59 7.71
C SER A 5 6.28 -7.52 8.03
N HIS A 6 6.52 -6.71 9.06
CA HIS A 6 5.58 -5.66 9.48
C HIS A 6 5.15 -4.77 8.30
N ILE A 7 6.03 -4.61 7.31
CA ILE A 7 5.77 -3.92 6.05
C ILE A 7 4.69 -4.61 5.21
N GLU A 8 4.73 -5.94 5.07
CA GLU A 8 3.72 -6.71 4.30
C GLU A 8 2.33 -6.58 4.93
N VAL A 9 2.25 -6.63 6.27
CA VAL A 9 0.99 -6.44 6.99
C VAL A 9 0.43 -5.02 6.78
N MET A 10 1.29 -4.01 6.80
CA MET A 10 0.87 -2.62 6.55
C MET A 10 0.38 -2.43 5.11
N VAL A 11 1.06 -3.04 4.13
CA VAL A 11 0.62 -3.00 2.72
C VAL A 11 -0.77 -3.62 2.54
N GLU A 12 -1.02 -4.81 3.11
CA GLU A 12 -2.32 -5.47 3.07
C GLU A 12 -3.41 -4.61 3.73
N TYR A 13 -3.12 -4.01 4.89
CA TYR A 13 -4.06 -3.19 5.64
C TYR A 13 -4.43 -1.89 4.91
N LEU A 14 -3.44 -1.21 4.32
CA LEU A 14 -3.65 0.02 3.55
C LEU A 14 -4.48 -0.25 2.28
N ARG A 15 -4.22 -1.37 1.60
CA ARG A 15 -5.01 -1.81 0.43
C ARG A 15 -6.46 -2.13 0.82
N ALA A 16 -6.67 -2.80 1.96
CA ALA A 16 -8.00 -3.15 2.45
C ALA A 16 -8.81 -1.94 2.95
N ASN A 17 -8.14 -0.86 3.37
CA ASN A 17 -8.79 0.33 3.95
C ASN A 17 -8.33 1.63 3.27
N PRO A 18 -8.73 1.92 2.02
CA PRO A 18 -8.29 3.11 1.29
C PRO A 18 -8.59 4.44 2.02
N ALA A 19 -9.75 4.56 2.67
CA ALA A 19 -10.12 5.77 3.42
C ALA A 19 -9.19 6.01 4.64
N TYR A 20 -8.78 4.94 5.32
CA TYR A 20 -7.81 5.03 6.40
C TYR A 20 -6.43 5.44 5.87
N SER A 21 -6.03 4.89 4.72
CA SER A 21 -4.76 5.23 4.07
C SER A 21 -4.67 6.72 3.70
N GLU A 22 -5.77 7.31 3.21
CA GLU A 22 -5.85 8.74 2.94
C GLU A 22 -5.73 9.60 4.21
N GLN A 23 -6.44 9.20 5.27
CA GLN A 23 -6.37 9.88 6.58
C GLN A 23 -4.96 9.82 7.16
N LEU A 24 -4.33 8.66 7.14
CA LEU A 24 -2.97 8.46 7.62
C LEU A 24 -1.95 9.28 6.82
N LEU A 25 -2.10 9.36 5.49
CA LEU A 25 -1.26 10.21 4.65
C LEU A 25 -1.43 11.69 5.01
N ALA A 26 -2.65 12.15 5.26
CA ALA A 26 -2.91 13.53 5.66
C ALA A 26 -2.29 13.87 7.02
N GLU A 27 -2.34 12.94 7.99
CA GLU A 27 -1.75 13.09 9.32
C GLU A 27 -0.22 13.15 9.26
N VAL A 28 0.42 12.17 8.60
CA VAL A 28 1.89 12.11 8.48
C VAL A 28 2.44 13.29 7.70
N ARG A 29 1.71 13.83 6.71
CA ARG A 29 2.10 15.06 6.01
C ARG A 29 1.99 16.32 6.85
N ARG A 30 1.12 16.34 7.87
CA ARG A 30 0.89 17.51 8.72
C ARG A 30 1.93 17.60 9.82
N ASP A 31 2.11 16.51 10.57
CA ASP A 31 2.85 16.51 11.83
C ASP A 31 3.91 15.40 11.92
N GLY A 32 4.00 14.54 10.89
CA GLY A 32 4.94 13.41 10.87
C GLY A 32 6.35 13.79 10.44
N SER A 33 7.29 12.86 10.63
CA SER A 33 8.66 13.00 10.15
C SER A 33 8.79 12.69 8.66
N LEU A 34 9.82 13.25 8.01
CA LEU A 34 10.12 12.92 6.61
C LEU A 34 10.43 11.43 6.41
N ASP A 35 10.98 10.77 7.43
CA ASP A 35 11.28 9.34 7.42
C ASP A 35 9.99 8.50 7.46
N GLU A 36 9.03 8.85 8.33
CA GLU A 36 7.72 8.20 8.38
C GLU A 36 6.95 8.40 7.07
N LEU A 37 7.01 9.61 6.48
CA LEU A 37 6.40 9.89 5.19
C LEU A 37 7.02 9.03 4.09
N ALA A 38 8.35 8.89 4.06
CA ALA A 38 9.05 8.07 3.07
C ALA A 38 8.68 6.58 3.20
N ILE A 39 8.53 6.08 4.43
CA ILE A 39 8.08 4.70 4.69
C ILE A 39 6.64 4.50 4.24
N LEU A 40 5.73 5.41 4.61
CA LEU A 40 4.32 5.33 4.25
C LEU A 40 4.11 5.38 2.73
N LEU A 41 4.82 6.28 2.03
CA LEU A 41 4.74 6.36 0.57
C LEU A 41 5.21 5.08 -0.11
N ARG A 42 6.25 4.41 0.44
CA ARG A 42 6.69 3.10 -0.07
C ARG A 42 5.62 2.03 0.14
N GLN A 43 4.99 1.99 1.31
CA GLN A 43 3.91 1.03 1.60
C GLN A 43 2.66 1.28 0.73
N MET A 44 2.28 2.55 0.52
CA MET A 44 1.17 2.90 -0.36
C MET A 44 1.48 2.58 -1.81
N LYS A 45 2.74 2.77 -2.25
CA LYS A 45 3.18 2.34 -3.57
C LYS A 45 2.96 0.83 -3.73
N GLU A 46 3.48 -0.02 -2.84
CA GLU A 46 3.25 -1.47 -2.92
C GLU A 46 1.75 -1.85 -2.80
N ALA A 47 0.97 -1.10 -2.02
CA ALA A 47 -0.46 -1.36 -1.82
C ALA A 47 -1.30 -1.03 -3.07
N PHE A 48 -0.97 0.04 -3.79
CA PHE A 48 -1.79 0.59 -4.88
C PHE A 48 -1.13 0.57 -6.26
N GLU A 49 0.15 0.23 -6.35
CA GLU A 49 0.81 -0.03 -7.63
C GLU A 49 0.11 -1.23 -8.26
N CYS A 50 -0.67 -0.91 -9.29
CA CYS A 50 -1.44 -1.89 -10.00
C CYS A 50 -0.44 -2.69 -10.83
N ASP A 51 -0.13 -3.92 -10.42
CA ASP A 51 0.42 -4.91 -11.33
C ASP A 51 -0.65 -5.24 -12.36
N CYS A 52 -0.93 -4.31 -13.27
CA CYS A 52 -1.56 -4.61 -14.54
C CYS A 52 -0.57 -5.44 -15.36
N THR A 53 -0.29 -6.65 -14.90
CA THR A 53 -0.21 -7.75 -15.85
C THR A 53 -1.59 -7.74 -16.50
N CYS A 54 -1.66 -7.28 -17.74
CA CYS A 54 -2.84 -7.44 -18.56
C CYS A 54 -3.22 -8.92 -18.47
N SER A 55 -4.20 -9.23 -17.61
CA SER A 55 -4.84 -10.54 -17.60
C SER A 55 -5.58 -10.60 -18.91
N GLY A 56 -4.87 -11.06 -19.94
CA GLY A 56 -5.42 -11.59 -21.18
C GLY A 56 -6.20 -12.84 -20.82
N SER A 57 -7.35 -12.64 -20.18
CA SER A 57 -8.36 -13.67 -20.03
C SER A 57 -9.21 -13.68 -21.31
N ALA A 58 -9.05 -14.78 -22.04
CA ALA A 58 -9.98 -15.37 -23.00
C ALA A 58 -10.13 -14.74 -24.40
N ALA A 59 -9.48 -15.36 -25.39
CA ALA A 59 -10.15 -15.70 -26.64
C ALA A 59 -10.25 -17.23 -26.72
N LYS A 60 -11.41 -17.76 -26.29
CA LYS A 60 -11.89 -19.07 -26.72
C LYS A 60 -11.96 -19.07 -28.25
N GLN A 61 -11.33 -20.05 -28.91
CA GLN A 61 -11.95 -20.93 -29.91
C GLN A 61 -10.98 -22.06 -30.28
#